data_AF-A0A8J3BMI4-F1
#
_entry.id   AF-A0A8J3BMI4-F1
#
_cell.length_a   1.000
_cell.length_b   1.000
_cell.length_c   1.000
_cell.angle_alpha   90.00
_cell.angle_beta   90.00
_cell.angle_gamma   90.00
#
_symmetry.space_group_name_H-M   'P 1'
#
loop_
_entity.id
_entity.type
_entity.pdbx_description
1 polymer ?
#
loop_
_entity_poly.entity_id
_entity_poly.type
_entity_poly.pdbx_seq_one_letter_code
_entity_poly.pdbx_strand_id
1 'polypeptide(L)'
;MDHNTDKHIEKLVDKMMKETSLETPSFDFTNKVMDQVLALSSSKATVYKPLISKKGWVLISLGIIAITCYIIFGVKTESSGFMDTIDFSILSNNKITDTLSNLKAPSVSIPKTFGYALMLLGLMVCIQIPFLKHYLNQRYKV
;
A
#
# COMPACT_ATOMS: atom_id res chain seq x y z
N MET A 1 -19.70 28.88 -68.29
CA MET A 1 -19.92 29.41 -66.93
C MET A 1 -19.16 30.71 -66.85
N ASP A 2 -19.88 31.81 -66.61
CA ASP A 2 -19.37 33.16 -66.73
C ASP A 2 -18.40 33.51 -65.60
N HIS A 3 -17.12 33.68 -65.95
CA HIS A 3 -15.98 33.95 -65.07
C HIS A 3 -16.14 35.20 -64.18
N ASN A 4 -17.11 36.06 -64.50
CA ASN A 4 -17.44 37.25 -63.71
C ASN A 4 -18.27 36.86 -62.47
N THR A 5 -19.22 35.94 -62.61
CA THR A 5 -20.08 35.47 -61.52
C THR A 5 -19.25 34.86 -60.39
N ASP A 6 -18.24 34.05 -60.72
CA ASP A 6 -17.38 33.39 -59.72
C ASP A 6 -16.62 34.41 -58.86
N LYS A 7 -16.14 35.50 -59.46
CA LYS A 7 -15.46 36.60 -58.75
C LYS A 7 -16.38 37.38 -57.82
N HIS A 8 -17.66 37.48 -58.16
CA HIS A 8 -18.65 38.11 -57.29
C HIS A 8 -18.97 37.23 -56.09
N ILE A 9 -19.07 35.91 -56.27
CA ILE A 9 -19.28 34.96 -55.19
C ILE A 9 -18.09 34.92 -54.24
N GLU A 10 -16.85 34.87 -54.74
CA GLU A 10 -15.64 34.93 -53.90
C GLU A 10 -15.59 36.22 -53.07
N LYS A 11 -15.91 37.37 -53.66
CA LYS A 11 -15.96 38.64 -52.92
C LYS A 11 -17.02 38.65 -51.83
N LEU A 12 -18.16 38.00 -52.04
CA LEU A 12 -19.23 37.89 -51.04
C LEU A 12 -18.80 36.98 -49.88
N VAL A 13 -18.14 35.86 -50.19
CA VAL A 13 -17.60 34.93 -49.19
C VAL A 13 -16.49 35.60 -48.37
N ASP A 14 -15.55 36.29 -49.01
CA ASP A 14 -14.45 36.97 -48.33
C ASP A 14 -14.95 38.11 -47.44
N LYS A 15 -16.02 38.80 -47.86
CA LYS A 15 -16.69 39.83 -47.06
C LYS A 15 -17.41 39.25 -45.85
N MET A 16 -18.16 38.15 -46.03
CA MET A 16 -18.82 37.46 -44.91
C MET A 16 -17.82 36.88 -43.91
N MET A 17 -16.69 36.34 -44.37
CA MET A 17 -15.62 35.85 -43.49
C MET A 17 -14.87 36.97 -42.76
N LYS A 18 -14.75 38.16 -43.34
CA LYS A 18 -14.14 39.32 -42.66
C LYS A 18 -15.08 40.02 -41.68
N GLU A 19 -16.38 40.04 -41.97
CA GLU A 19 -17.37 40.69 -41.10
C GLU A 19 -17.87 39.76 -39.98
N THR A 20 -17.54 38.46 -40.03
CA THR A 20 -17.69 37.59 -38.87
C THR A 20 -16.61 37.95 -37.86
N SER A 21 -17.00 38.66 -36.79
CA SER A 21 -16.10 38.92 -35.67
C SER A 21 -15.65 37.56 -35.13
N LEU A 22 -14.34 37.29 -35.19
CA LEU A 22 -13.76 36.12 -34.54
C LEU A 22 -14.24 36.12 -33.09
N GLU A 23 -14.97 35.09 -32.69
CA GLU A 23 -15.38 34.91 -31.30
C GLU A 23 -14.10 34.71 -30.48
N THR A 24 -13.56 35.82 -29.97
CA THR A 24 -12.43 35.76 -29.05
C THR A 24 -12.96 35.17 -27.76
N PRO A 25 -12.32 34.12 -27.23
CA PRO A 25 -12.72 33.58 -25.95
C PRO A 25 -12.73 34.70 -24.91
N SER A 26 -13.65 34.62 -23.94
CA SER A 26 -13.69 35.58 -22.83
C SER A 26 -12.29 35.71 -22.22
N PHE A 27 -11.91 36.91 -21.76
CA PHE A 27 -10.60 37.18 -21.17
C PHE A 27 -10.14 36.12 -20.15
N ASP A 28 -11.09 35.52 -19.40
CA ASP A 28 -10.85 34.51 -18.37
C ASP A 28 -11.14 33.06 -18.80
N PHE A 29 -11.32 32.78 -20.09
CA PHE A 29 -11.66 31.43 -20.57
C PHE A 29 -10.58 30.42 -20.17
N THR A 30 -9.32 30.73 -20.47
CA THR A 30 -8.18 29.88 -20.14
C THR A 30 -8.06 29.67 -18.64
N ASN A 31 -8.29 30.71 -17.84
CA ASN A 31 -8.25 30.62 -16.38
C ASN A 31 -9.36 29.69 -15.87
N LYS A 32 -10.61 29.88 -16.31
CA LYS A 32 -11.75 29.04 -15.90
C LYS A 32 -11.60 27.57 -16.33
N VAL A 33 -11.08 27.32 -17.53
CA VAL A 33 -10.82 25.96 -18.01
C VAL A 33 -9.69 25.33 -17.20
N MET A 34 -8.59 26.04 -16.96
CA MET A 34 -7.48 25.53 -16.15
C MET A 34 -7.92 25.27 -14.71
N ASP A 35 -8.75 26.13 -14.12
CA ASP A 35 -9.27 25.98 -12.76
C ASP A 35 -10.16 24.73 -12.62
N GLN A 36 -11.03 24.48 -13.62
CA GLN A 36 -11.81 23.25 -13.68
C GLN A 36 -10.92 22.01 -13.91
N VAL A 37 -9.90 22.10 -14.77
CA VAL A 37 -8.96 21.00 -14.99
C VAL A 37 -8.16 20.68 -13.72
N LEU A 38 -7.75 21.70 -12.96
CA LEU A 38 -7.08 21.54 -11.65
C LEU A 38 -8.03 20.94 -10.59
N ALA A 39 -9.29 21.36 -10.56
CA ALA A 39 -10.31 20.78 -9.67
C ALA A 39 -10.63 19.32 -10.02
N LEU A 40 -10.72 18.97 -11.30
CA LEU A 40 -10.92 17.57 -11.73
C LEU A 40 -9.67 16.70 -11.52
N SER A 41 -8.47 17.23 -11.77
CA SER A 41 -7.22 16.48 -11.59
C SER A 41 -6.89 16.25 -10.11
N SER A 42 -7.17 17.20 -9.23
CA SER A 42 -7.07 17.01 -7.78
C SER A 42 -8.09 16.00 -7.24
N SER A 43 -9.31 15.93 -7.81
CA SER A 43 -10.34 14.94 -7.47
C SER A 43 -10.01 13.53 -7.99
N LYS A 44 -9.29 13.43 -9.10
CA LYS A 44 -8.88 12.16 -9.73
C LYS A 44 -7.45 11.72 -9.40
N ALA A 45 -6.73 12.47 -8.56
CA ALA A 45 -5.54 11.95 -7.93
C ALA A 45 -6.01 10.74 -7.10
N THR A 46 -5.61 9.54 -7.52
CA THR A 46 -5.88 8.31 -6.80
C THR A 46 -5.23 8.45 -5.42
N VAL A 47 -5.96 9.01 -4.46
CA VAL A 47 -5.49 9.19 -3.10
C VAL A 47 -5.24 7.78 -2.60
N TYR A 48 -3.97 7.43 -2.46
CA TYR A 48 -3.54 6.13 -2.01
C TYR A 48 -4.04 5.92 -0.58
N LYS A 49 -5.22 5.31 -0.47
CA LYS A 49 -5.76 4.88 0.81
C LYS A 49 -5.06 3.56 1.14
N PRO A 50 -4.24 3.50 2.20
CA PRO A 50 -3.51 2.29 2.52
C PRO A 50 -4.51 1.15 2.78
N LEU A 51 -4.36 0.02 2.06
CA LEU A 51 -5.23 -1.17 2.14
C LEU A 51 -5.42 -1.68 3.58
N ILE A 52 -4.39 -1.53 4.41
CA ILE A 52 -4.46 -1.72 5.86
C ILE A 52 -3.99 -0.43 6.54
N SER A 53 -4.82 0.10 7.45
CA SER A 53 -4.46 1.21 8.32
C SER A 53 -3.22 0.88 9.17
N LYS A 54 -2.44 1.88 9.57
CA LYS A 54 -1.24 1.71 10.42
C LYS A 54 -1.55 0.89 11.69
N LYS A 55 -2.76 1.02 12.24
CA LYS A 55 -3.23 0.25 13.40
C LYS A 55 -3.41 -1.25 13.09
N GLY A 56 -3.88 -1.60 11.89
CA GLY A 56 -4.04 -3.00 11.47
C GLY A 56 -2.69 -3.70 11.32
N TRP A 57 -1.65 -3.00 10.86
CA TRP A 57 -0.28 -3.52 10.81
C TRP A 57 0.27 -3.88 12.20
N VAL A 58 0.02 -3.05 13.21
CA VAL A 58 0.42 -3.31 14.60
C VAL A 58 -0.31 -4.53 15.17
N LEU A 59 -1.60 -4.69 14.86
CA LEU A 59 -2.37 -5.86 15.29
C LEU A 59 -1.85 -7.17 14.67
N ILE A 60 -1.52 -7.15 13.38
CA ILE A 60 -0.96 -8.31 12.67
C ILE A 60 0.40 -8.70 13.25
N SER A 61 1.29 -7.73 13.47
CA SER A 61 2.61 -8.01 14.06
C SER A 61 2.47 -8.58 15.47
N LEU A 62 1.56 -8.03 16.27
CA LEU A 62 1.30 -8.53 17.63
C LEU A 62 0.80 -9.98 17.63
N GLY A 63 -0.08 -10.34 16.68
CA GLY A 63 -0.56 -11.71 16.50
C GLY A 63 0.56 -12.69 16.15
N ILE A 64 1.44 -12.33 15.22
CA ILE A 64 2.58 -13.17 14.83
C ILE A 64 3.53 -13.37 16.01
N ILE A 65 3.81 -12.31 16.78
CA ILE A 65 4.65 -12.37 17.97
C ILE A 65 4.00 -13.27 19.03
N ALA A 66 2.70 -13.15 19.26
CA ALA A 66 1.98 -13.98 20.23
C ALA A 66 2.04 -15.47 19.86
N ILE A 67 1.83 -15.81 18.57
CA ILE A 67 1.93 -17.20 18.08
C ILE A 67 3.36 -17.73 18.24
N THR A 68 4.36 -16.91 17.94
CA THR A 68 5.78 -17.30 18.07
C THR A 68 6.14 -17.54 19.54
N CYS A 69 5.75 -16.63 20.44
CA CYS A 69 5.93 -16.81 21.89
C CYS A 69 5.20 -18.07 22.39
N TYR A 70 3.98 -18.33 21.93
CA TYR A 70 3.24 -19.52 22.32
C TYR A 70 3.97 -20.81 21.96
N ILE A 71 4.62 -20.88 20.79
CA ILE A 71 5.41 -22.05 20.37
C ILE A 71 6.67 -22.22 21.23
N ILE A 72 7.33 -21.11 21.60
CA ILE A 72 8.54 -21.12 22.42
C ILE A 72 8.25 -21.54 23.87
N PHE A 73 7.19 -20.99 24.48
CA PHE A 73 6.90 -21.18 25.91
C PHE A 73 5.91 -22.32 26.20
N GLY A 74 5.02 -22.65 25.25
CA GLY A 74 3.93 -23.60 25.47
C GLY A 74 4.25 -25.05 25.08
N VAL A 75 5.27 -25.29 24.25
CA VAL A 75 5.63 -26.63 23.79
C VAL A 75 6.75 -27.21 24.64
N LYS A 76 6.42 -28.24 25.43
CA LYS A 76 7.44 -29.09 26.07
C LYS A 76 8.10 -29.93 24.98
N THR A 77 9.34 -29.58 24.67
CA THR A 77 10.13 -30.20 23.61
C THR A 77 11.13 -31.18 24.23
N GLU A 78 11.04 -32.45 23.86
CA GLU A 78 12.05 -33.46 24.23
C GLU A 78 13.04 -33.64 23.09
N SER A 79 14.33 -33.42 23.36
CA SER A 79 15.53 -33.73 22.55
C SER A 79 16.40 -32.55 22.12
N SER A 80 17.68 -32.87 21.97
CA SER A 80 18.78 -31.94 21.74
C SER A 80 18.88 -31.48 20.30
N GLY A 81 18.73 -30.18 20.06
CA GLY A 81 18.99 -29.54 18.76
C GLY A 81 20.14 -28.53 18.85
N PHE A 82 20.61 -28.02 17.71
CA PHE A 82 21.68 -27.00 17.62
C PHE A 82 21.39 -25.72 18.45
N MET A 83 20.12 -25.48 18.78
CA MET A 83 19.66 -24.36 19.64
C MET A 83 19.69 -24.67 21.14
N ASP A 84 20.11 -25.86 21.59
CA ASP A 84 20.32 -26.19 23.02
C ASP A 84 21.45 -25.35 23.65
N THR A 85 22.32 -24.76 22.82
CA THR A 85 23.37 -23.83 23.28
C THR A 85 22.88 -22.40 23.45
N ILE A 86 21.69 -22.05 22.95
CA ILE A 86 21.10 -20.73 23.22
C ILE A 86 20.34 -20.81 24.53
N ASP A 87 21.04 -20.46 25.60
CA ASP A 87 20.53 -20.45 26.96
C ASP A 87 19.46 -19.36 27.11
N PHE A 88 18.21 -19.69 26.79
CA PHE A 88 17.06 -18.81 27.00
C PHE A 88 16.70 -18.66 28.49
N SER A 89 17.53 -19.18 29.40
CA SER A 89 17.33 -19.13 30.85
C SER A 89 17.16 -17.71 31.40
N ILE A 90 17.66 -16.68 30.70
CA ILE A 90 17.47 -15.26 31.07
C ILE A 90 16.05 -14.78 30.75
N LEU A 91 15.44 -15.28 29.67
CA LEU A 91 14.07 -14.92 29.30
C LEU A 91 13.03 -15.80 30.00
N SER A 92 13.38 -17.04 30.37
CA SER A 92 12.49 -17.95 31.09
C SER A 92 12.40 -17.66 32.60
N ASN A 93 13.41 -17.03 33.21
CA ASN A 93 13.41 -16.65 34.63
C ASN A 93 12.61 -15.37 34.95
N ASN A 94 11.64 -15.01 34.10
CA ASN A 94 10.75 -13.89 34.36
C ASN A 94 9.36 -14.40 34.80
N LYS A 95 8.71 -13.65 35.70
CA LYS A 95 7.33 -13.90 36.18
C LYS A 95 6.30 -14.10 35.05
N ILE A 96 6.61 -13.59 33.85
CA ILE A 96 5.79 -13.66 32.65
C ILE A 96 5.76 -15.09 32.11
N THR A 97 6.89 -15.79 32.09
CA THR A 97 6.99 -17.19 31.64
C THR A 97 6.15 -18.11 32.53
N ASP A 98 6.18 -17.93 33.85
CA ASP A 98 5.37 -18.72 34.79
C ASP A 98 3.85 -18.52 34.61
N THR A 99 3.43 -17.29 34.26
CA THR A 99 2.01 -17.00 33.96
C THR A 99 1.57 -17.57 32.61
N LEU A 100 2.46 -17.62 31.62
CA LEU A 100 2.20 -18.19 30.30
C LEU A 100 2.21 -19.72 30.33
N SER A 101 3.06 -20.33 31.15
CA SER A 101 3.09 -21.79 31.34
C SER A 101 1.89 -22.33 32.10
N ASN A 102 1.24 -21.49 32.93
CA ASN A 102 -0.03 -21.84 33.58
C ASN A 102 -1.21 -21.85 32.60
N LEU A 103 -1.08 -21.20 31.44
CA LEU A 103 -2.01 -21.33 30.32
C LEU A 103 -1.72 -22.66 29.59
N LYS A 104 -1.92 -23.77 30.29
CA LYS A 104 -1.71 -25.13 29.78
C LYS A 104 -2.76 -25.42 28.70
N ALA A 105 -2.45 -25.06 27.47
CA ALA A 105 -3.17 -25.48 26.29
C ALA A 105 -2.93 -26.99 26.01
N PRO A 106 -3.76 -27.64 25.17
CA PRO A 106 -3.66 -29.06 24.90
C PRO A 106 -2.25 -29.40 24.42
N SER A 107 -1.68 -30.49 24.93
CA SER A 107 -0.38 -31.02 24.51
C SER A 107 -0.46 -31.53 23.06
N VAL A 108 -0.41 -30.61 22.10
CA VAL A 108 -0.26 -30.94 20.68
C VAL A 108 1.20 -31.25 20.44
N SER A 109 1.49 -32.50 20.07
CA SER A 109 2.84 -32.94 19.72
C SER A 109 3.21 -32.38 18.34
N ILE A 110 3.80 -31.19 18.31
CA ILE A 110 4.25 -30.52 17.08
C ILE A 110 5.73 -30.89 16.84
N PRO A 111 6.12 -31.36 15.64
CA PRO A 111 7.53 -31.59 15.31
C PRO A 111 8.36 -30.30 15.41
N LYS A 112 9.57 -30.34 15.97
CA LYS A 112 10.42 -29.15 16.18
C LYS A 112 10.76 -28.42 14.89
N THR A 113 11.02 -29.18 13.83
CA THR A 113 11.28 -28.63 12.48
C THR A 113 10.12 -27.75 12.02
N PHE A 114 8.89 -28.11 12.36
CA PHE A 114 7.71 -27.31 12.07
C PHE A 114 7.66 -26.02 12.90
N GLY A 115 8.01 -26.08 14.20
CA GLY A 115 8.12 -24.89 15.05
C GLY A 115 9.19 -23.90 14.58
N TYR A 116 10.39 -24.39 14.25
CA TYR A 116 11.47 -23.58 13.69
C TYR A 116 11.11 -22.99 12.33
N ALA A 117 10.49 -23.79 11.44
CA ALA A 117 10.03 -23.32 10.14
C ALA A 117 8.99 -22.20 10.30
N LEU A 118 8.03 -22.35 11.22
CA LEU A 118 7.00 -21.34 11.46
C LEU A 118 7.60 -20.04 12.05
N MET A 119 8.55 -20.15 12.97
CA MET A 119 9.27 -19.00 13.52
C MET A 119 10.04 -18.23 12.44
N LEU A 120 10.79 -18.95 11.60
CA LEU A 120 11.60 -18.36 10.53
C LEU A 120 10.70 -17.75 9.45
N LEU A 121 9.58 -18.40 9.12
CA LEU A 121 8.55 -17.88 8.22
C LEU A 121 7.90 -16.61 8.79
N GLY A 122 7.54 -16.60 10.07
CA GLY A 122 6.99 -15.42 10.74
C GLY A 122 7.96 -14.23 10.69
N LEU A 123 9.24 -14.47 10.97
CA LEU A 123 10.29 -13.45 10.86
C LEU A 123 10.45 -12.94 9.43
N MET A 124 10.47 -13.84 8.45
CA MET A 124 10.59 -13.51 7.03
C MET A 124 9.42 -12.60 6.60
N VAL A 125 8.19 -12.96 6.96
CA VAL A 125 6.98 -12.19 6.64
C VAL A 125 7.02 -10.80 7.29
N CYS A 126 7.49 -10.70 8.54
CA CYS A 126 7.68 -9.42 9.23
C CYS A 126 8.67 -8.48 8.50
N ILE A 127 9.67 -9.01 7.79
CA ILE A 127 10.64 -8.21 7.02
C ILE A 127 10.12 -7.93 5.60
N GLN A 128 9.48 -8.91 4.96
CA GLN A 128 8.95 -8.79 3.60
C GLN A 128 7.89 -7.70 3.46
N ILE A 129 7.03 -7.58 4.47
CA ILE A 129 5.94 -6.60 4.50
C ILE A 129 6.44 -5.14 4.43
N PRO A 130 7.33 -4.67 5.32
CA PRO A 130 7.84 -3.30 5.26
C PRO A 130 8.69 -3.07 4.02
N PHE A 131 9.43 -4.08 3.56
CA PHE A 131 10.19 -4.00 2.31
C PHE A 131 9.29 -3.76 1.09
N LEU A 132 8.23 -4.56 0.94
CA LEU A 132 7.26 -4.42 -0.15
C LEU A 132 6.49 -3.10 -0.06
N LYS A 133 6.12 -2.69 1.16
CA LYS A 133 5.50 -1.38 1.41
C LYS A 133 6.41 -0.23 1.01
N HIS A 134 7.71 -0.32 1.31
CA HIS A 134 8.68 0.70 0.94
C HIS A 134 8.82 0.82 -0.58
N TYR A 135 8.94 -0.31 -1.28
CA TYR A 135 9.01 -0.38 -2.73
C TYR A 135 7.77 0.23 -3.41
N LEU A 136 6.57 -0.16 -2.98
CA LEU A 136 5.31 0.40 -3.51
C LEU A 136 5.20 1.90 -3.22
N ASN A 137 5.56 2.34 -2.01
CA ASN A 137 5.52 3.76 -1.65
C ASN A 137 6.50 4.62 -2.46
N GLN A 138 7.62 4.07 -2.92
CA GLN A 138 8.51 4.78 -3.85
C GLN A 138 7.90 4.90 -5.25
N ARG A 139 7.16 3.89 -5.71
CA ARG A 139 6.56 3.88 -7.06
C ARG A 139 5.34 4.80 -7.19
N TYR A 140 4.58 5.02 -6.12
CA TYR A 140 3.34 5.81 -6.13
C TYR A 140 3.46 7.20 -5.51
N LYS A 141 4.68 7.67 -5.21
CA LYS A 141 4.92 9.09 -4.94
C LYS A 141 4.87 9.85 -6.26
N VAL A 142 3.71 10.43 -6.56
CA VAL A 142 3.57 11.57 -7.48
C VAL A 142 3.80 12.84 -6.69
#